data_AF-A0ABD2URX4-F1
#
_entry.id   AF-A0ABD2URX4-F1
#
_cell.length_a   1.000
_cell.length_b   1.000
_cell.length_c   1.000
_cell.angle_alpha   90.00
_cell.angle_beta   90.00
_cell.angle_gamma   90.00
#
_symmetry.space_group_name_H-M   'P 1'
#
loop_
_entity.id
_entity.type
_entity.pdbx_description
1 polymer ?
#
loop_
_entity_poly.entity_id
_entity_poly.type
_entity_poly.pdbx_seq_one_letter_code
_entity_poly.pdbx_strand_id
1 'polypeptide(L)'
;MIRQQKPGVPMDPYVSEISRPENKGLDAALNLLEESKKVIDSDSKGGPISYADLIQFAAQSAVKSTFIASAISKCGGNVEKGTLLYSAYGSNGQWGQFDRIFGRSDAQEPDPEGRVPQWDKASVQEMKDKFKAVGLGPRQLAVMSAFLGPDQAATETLLASDPEVLPWIQKYQRSRETVSRTDYEVDLITTVTKLSSLGQVINYEAYTYPPRKIDVTKLKL
;
A
#
# COMPACT_ATOMS: atom_id res chain seq x y z
N MET A 1 -0.50 -27.88 8.82
CA MET A 1 -0.30 -29.08 9.67
C MET A 1 0.17 -28.58 11.03
N ILE A 2 -0.56 -28.90 12.09
CA ILE A 2 -0.49 -28.26 13.41
C ILE A 2 0.81 -28.63 14.14
N ARG A 3 1.57 -27.62 14.63
CA ARG A 3 2.55 -27.81 15.70
C ARG A 3 2.37 -26.71 16.73
N GLN A 4 2.05 -27.11 17.95
CA GLN A 4 1.98 -26.27 19.13
C GLN A 4 3.35 -25.67 19.42
N GLN A 5 3.43 -24.34 19.59
CA GLN A 5 4.55 -23.68 20.26
C GLN A 5 4.21 -23.38 21.72
N LYS A 6 5.25 -23.40 22.56
CA LYS A 6 5.21 -23.29 24.02
C LYS A 6 4.68 -21.92 24.48
N PRO A 7 3.96 -21.85 25.60
CA PRO A 7 3.51 -20.58 26.17
C PRO A 7 4.66 -19.86 26.88
N GLY A 8 4.86 -18.56 26.62
CA GLY A 8 5.68 -17.73 27.54
C GLY A 8 6.45 -16.54 26.98
N VAL A 9 6.50 -16.29 25.67
CA VAL A 9 7.07 -15.03 25.13
C VAL A 9 6.15 -14.54 24.02
N PRO A 10 5.44 -13.42 24.18
CA PRO A 10 4.79 -12.77 23.05
C PRO A 10 5.90 -12.17 22.19
N MET A 11 6.47 -12.96 21.29
CA MET A 11 7.22 -12.40 20.16
C MET A 11 6.16 -11.86 19.22
N ASP A 12 6.14 -10.55 19.06
CA ASP A 12 5.33 -9.91 18.05
C ASP A 12 5.72 -10.53 16.68
N PRO A 13 4.77 -11.16 15.94
CA PRO A 13 5.07 -11.84 14.67
C PRO A 13 5.80 -10.93 13.66
N TYR A 14 5.59 -9.61 13.74
CA TYR A 14 6.29 -8.63 12.91
C TYR A 14 7.81 -8.55 13.20
N VAL A 15 8.23 -8.79 14.45
CA VAL A 15 9.64 -8.62 14.87
C VAL A 15 10.57 -9.67 14.27
N SER A 16 10.08 -10.87 13.97
CA SER A 16 10.92 -11.89 13.32
C SER A 16 11.00 -11.70 11.80
N GLU A 17 9.92 -11.24 11.16
CA GLU A 17 9.87 -11.03 9.71
C GLU A 17 10.60 -9.75 9.28
N ILE A 18 10.54 -8.67 10.06
CA ILE A 18 11.24 -7.41 9.77
C ILE A 18 12.77 -7.58 9.71
N SER A 19 13.30 -8.57 10.44
CA SER A 19 14.74 -8.87 10.48
C SER A 19 15.28 -9.55 9.22
N ARG A 20 14.38 -10.00 8.32
CA ARG A 20 14.77 -10.72 7.10
C ARG A 20 15.45 -9.79 6.09
N PRO A 21 16.38 -10.30 5.27
CA PRO A 21 17.14 -9.46 4.33
C PRO A 21 16.31 -8.61 3.38
N GLU A 22 15.17 -9.13 2.89
CA GLU A 22 14.23 -8.42 2.01
C GLU A 22 13.53 -7.22 2.66
N ASN A 23 13.46 -7.20 4.00
CA ASN A 23 12.79 -6.17 4.80
C ASN A 23 13.77 -5.17 5.44
N LYS A 24 15.05 -5.27 5.09
CA LYS A 24 16.11 -4.43 5.64
C LYS A 24 15.82 -2.94 5.43
N GLY A 25 15.90 -2.16 6.50
CA GLY A 25 15.76 -0.70 6.46
C GLY A 25 14.32 -0.21 6.60
N LEU A 26 13.36 -1.11 6.87
CA LEU A 26 11.96 -0.76 7.07
C LEU A 26 11.61 -0.43 8.54
N ASP A 27 12.56 -0.54 9.48
CA ASP A 27 12.33 -0.33 10.92
C ASP A 27 11.75 1.06 11.22
N ALA A 28 12.27 2.10 10.55
CA ALA A 28 11.79 3.47 10.73
C ALA A 28 10.34 3.64 10.25
N ALA A 29 9.97 2.95 9.16
CA ALA A 29 8.60 2.96 8.66
C ALA A 29 7.68 2.20 9.63
N LEU A 30 8.12 1.05 10.16
CA LEU A 30 7.35 0.29 11.16
C LEU A 30 7.12 1.12 12.43
N ASN A 31 8.14 1.81 12.93
CA ASN A 31 8.00 2.72 14.08
C ASN A 31 6.97 3.83 13.83
N LEU A 32 6.94 4.42 12.62
CA LEU A 32 5.93 5.41 12.25
C LEU A 32 4.52 4.81 12.30
N LEU A 33 4.35 3.56 11.85
CA LEU A 33 3.06 2.87 11.93
C LEU A 33 2.66 2.61 13.38
N GLU A 34 3.56 2.14 14.23
CA GLU A 34 3.27 1.90 15.64
C GLU A 34 2.80 3.18 16.36
N GLU A 35 3.47 4.30 16.14
CA GLU A 35 3.05 5.59 16.71
C GLU A 35 1.70 6.05 16.15
N SER A 36 1.48 5.91 14.83
CA SER A 36 0.19 6.24 14.20
C SER A 36 -0.93 5.37 14.75
N LYS A 37 -0.66 4.08 14.98
CA LYS A 37 -1.61 3.12 15.53
C LYS A 37 -2.06 3.52 16.92
N LYS A 38 -1.14 3.93 17.81
CA LYS A 38 -1.46 4.36 19.18
C LYS A 38 -2.48 5.50 19.19
N VAL A 39 -2.30 6.49 18.31
CA VAL A 39 -3.21 7.64 18.18
C VAL A 39 -4.57 7.21 17.61
N ILE A 40 -4.59 6.37 16.57
CA ILE A 40 -5.83 5.88 15.97
C ILE A 40 -6.62 5.04 16.96
N ASP A 41 -5.94 4.13 17.67
CA ASP A 41 -6.57 3.24 18.65
C ASP A 41 -7.14 4.01 19.84
N SER A 42 -6.48 5.09 20.30
CA SER A 42 -6.98 5.90 21.41
C SER A 42 -8.28 6.64 21.08
N ASP A 43 -8.44 7.03 19.81
CA ASP A 43 -9.61 7.79 19.34
C ASP A 43 -10.72 6.90 18.76
N SER A 44 -10.42 5.62 18.51
CA SER A 44 -11.36 4.70 17.88
C SER A 44 -12.53 4.34 18.80
N LYS A 45 -13.75 4.41 18.24
CA LYS A 45 -14.99 3.97 18.90
C LYS A 45 -15.31 2.50 18.63
N GLY A 46 -14.71 1.93 17.59
CA GLY A 46 -15.00 0.58 17.07
C GLY A 46 -13.93 -0.45 17.39
N GLY A 47 -13.03 -0.15 18.32
CA GLY A 47 -11.87 -1.00 18.65
C GLY A 47 -10.61 -0.65 17.86
N PRO A 48 -9.48 -1.29 18.20
CA PRO A 48 -8.17 -0.96 17.62
C PRO A 48 -8.11 -1.32 16.14
N ILE A 49 -7.39 -0.52 15.34
CA ILE A 49 -7.13 -0.83 13.92
C ILE A 49 -6.18 -2.04 13.82
N SER A 50 -6.40 -2.94 12.86
CA SER A 50 -5.44 -4.01 12.58
C SER A 50 -4.16 -3.45 11.96
N TYR A 51 -3.01 -4.07 12.23
CA TYR A 51 -1.76 -3.73 11.54
C TYR A 51 -1.88 -3.98 10.03
N ALA A 52 -2.59 -5.04 9.63
CA ALA A 52 -2.86 -5.38 8.24
C ALA A 52 -3.58 -4.25 7.49
N ASP A 53 -4.57 -3.59 8.11
CA ASP A 53 -5.21 -2.41 7.50
C ASP A 53 -4.28 -1.19 7.54
N LEU A 54 -3.64 -0.93 8.69
CA LEU A 54 -2.79 0.25 8.87
C LEU A 54 -1.63 0.31 7.87
N ILE A 55 -0.95 -0.81 7.62
CA ILE A 55 0.14 -0.91 6.63
C ILE A 55 -0.37 -0.52 5.23
N GLN A 56 -1.55 -1.01 4.84
CA GLN A 56 -2.10 -0.75 3.50
C GLN A 56 -2.56 0.72 3.38
N PHE A 57 -3.16 1.30 4.41
CA PHE A 57 -3.51 2.73 4.40
C PHE A 57 -2.28 3.64 4.42
N ALA A 58 -1.21 3.25 5.10
CA ALA A 58 0.06 3.96 5.01
C ALA A 58 0.63 3.93 3.59
N ALA A 59 0.57 2.77 2.92
CA ALA A 59 0.95 2.66 1.51
C ALA A 59 0.08 3.55 0.61
N GLN A 60 -1.24 3.57 0.81
CA GLN A 60 -2.15 4.49 0.09
C GLN A 60 -1.74 5.95 0.30
N SER A 61 -1.49 6.35 1.55
CA SER A 61 -1.07 7.71 1.90
C SER A 61 0.25 8.09 1.23
N ALA A 62 1.24 7.18 1.24
CA ALA A 62 2.52 7.37 0.56
C ALA A 62 2.34 7.53 -0.96
N VAL A 63 1.52 6.69 -1.61
CA VAL A 63 1.21 6.83 -3.05
C VAL A 63 0.60 8.20 -3.35
N LYS A 64 -0.42 8.63 -2.58
CA LYS A 64 -1.02 9.96 -2.72
C LYS A 64 0.02 11.07 -2.57
N SER A 65 0.95 10.94 -1.62
CA SER A 65 2.06 11.88 -1.46
C SER A 65 2.95 11.98 -2.71
N THR A 66 3.25 10.85 -3.37
CA THR A 66 4.02 10.90 -4.64
C THR A 66 3.28 11.61 -5.77
N PHE A 67 1.94 11.48 -5.82
CA PHE A 67 1.11 12.15 -6.83
C PHE A 67 1.07 13.66 -6.57
N ILE A 68 0.87 14.07 -5.31
CA ILE A 68 0.92 15.48 -4.89
C ILE A 68 2.28 16.09 -5.20
N ALA A 69 3.37 15.42 -4.83
CA ALA A 69 4.73 15.90 -5.10
C ALA A 69 4.97 16.14 -6.60
N SER A 70 4.45 15.25 -7.45
CA SER A 70 4.53 15.48 -8.89
C SER A 70 3.68 16.64 -9.38
N ALA A 71 2.47 16.83 -8.84
CA ALA A 71 1.62 17.95 -9.22
C ALA A 71 2.29 19.28 -8.86
N ILE A 72 2.89 19.37 -7.66
CA ILE A 72 3.68 20.53 -7.21
C ILE A 72 4.87 20.76 -8.14
N SER A 73 5.62 19.71 -8.48
CA SER A 73 6.75 19.81 -9.41
C SER A 73 6.32 20.34 -10.79
N LYS A 74 5.21 19.84 -11.34
CA LYS A 74 4.65 20.31 -12.62
C LYS A 74 4.15 21.76 -12.58
N CYS A 75 3.80 22.25 -11.39
CA CYS A 75 3.47 23.65 -11.16
C CYS A 75 4.70 24.51 -10.82
N GLY A 76 5.92 24.07 -11.14
CA GLY A 76 7.16 24.81 -10.90
C GLY A 76 7.50 24.96 -9.42
N GLY A 77 7.07 24.03 -8.57
CA GLY A 77 7.29 24.07 -7.12
C GLY A 77 6.23 24.86 -6.34
N ASN A 78 5.21 25.42 -7.01
CA ASN A 78 4.13 26.14 -6.32
C ASN A 78 3.17 25.15 -5.63
N VAL A 79 3.21 25.13 -4.30
CA VAL A 79 2.44 24.19 -3.45
C VAL A 79 0.92 24.38 -3.60
N GLU A 80 0.45 25.62 -3.66
CA GLU A 80 -0.99 25.93 -3.76
C GLU A 80 -1.55 25.46 -5.11
N LYS A 81 -0.89 25.82 -6.22
CA LYS A 81 -1.28 25.39 -7.56
C LYS A 81 -1.16 23.87 -7.72
N GLY A 82 -0.10 23.27 -7.17
CA GLY A 82 0.08 21.82 -7.19
C GLY A 82 -1.01 21.08 -6.43
N THR A 83 -1.42 21.59 -5.26
CA THR A 83 -2.53 21.02 -4.47
C THR A 83 -3.87 21.13 -5.19
N LEU A 84 -4.12 22.27 -5.85
CA LEU A 84 -5.31 22.46 -6.68
C LEU A 84 -5.31 21.50 -7.89
N LEU A 85 -4.17 21.35 -8.57
CA LEU A 85 -4.01 20.43 -9.69
C LEU A 85 -4.24 18.97 -9.26
N TYR A 86 -3.66 18.56 -8.13
CA TYR A 86 -3.85 17.22 -7.56
C TYR A 86 -5.31 16.99 -7.15
N SER A 87 -5.97 17.98 -6.56
CA SER A 87 -7.37 17.85 -6.16
C SER A 87 -8.28 17.58 -7.36
N ALA A 88 -7.97 18.17 -8.52
CA ALA A 88 -8.70 17.95 -9.76
C ALA A 88 -8.37 16.62 -10.46
N TYR A 89 -7.08 16.22 -10.51
CA TYR A 89 -6.62 15.13 -11.37
C TYR A 89 -5.91 13.96 -10.67
N GLY A 90 -5.74 14.00 -9.34
CA GLY A 90 -5.03 12.97 -8.55
C GLY A 90 -5.75 11.63 -8.40
N SER A 91 -6.68 11.34 -9.33
CA SER A 91 -7.41 10.08 -9.43
C SER A 91 -8.12 9.66 -8.13
N ASN A 92 -8.57 10.62 -7.31
CA ASN A 92 -9.14 10.35 -5.99
C ASN A 92 -10.34 9.38 -6.04
N GLY A 93 -11.16 9.45 -7.10
CA GLY A 93 -12.30 8.53 -7.29
C GLY A 93 -11.91 7.07 -7.53
N GLN A 94 -10.69 6.79 -7.99
CA GLN A 94 -10.21 5.43 -8.25
C GLN A 94 -9.93 4.66 -6.96
N TRP A 95 -9.73 5.34 -5.83
CA TRP A 95 -9.50 4.71 -4.53
C TRP A 95 -10.77 4.08 -3.92
N GLY A 96 -11.96 4.31 -4.47
CA GLY A 96 -13.21 3.85 -3.85
C GLY A 96 -13.27 2.35 -3.55
N GLN A 97 -12.73 1.49 -4.42
CA GLN A 97 -12.67 0.05 -4.15
C GLN A 97 -11.59 -0.30 -3.11
N PHE A 98 -10.45 0.42 -3.08
CA PHE A 98 -9.45 0.25 -2.03
C PHE A 98 -10.04 0.61 -0.66
N ASP A 99 -10.70 1.75 -0.57
CA ASP A 99 -11.29 2.26 0.68
C ASP A 99 -12.40 1.34 1.20
N ARG A 100 -13.11 0.64 0.30
CA ARG A 100 -14.09 -0.39 0.67
C ARG A 100 -13.46 -1.67 1.22
N ILE A 101 -12.23 -1.98 0.83
CA ILE A 101 -11.47 -3.12 1.36
C ILE A 101 -10.84 -2.67 2.67
N PHE A 102 -11.62 -2.67 3.75
CA PHE A 102 -11.23 -2.27 5.09
C PHE A 102 -11.83 -3.26 6.10
N GLY A 103 -11.00 -3.77 7.02
CA GLY A 103 -11.36 -4.87 7.92
C GLY A 103 -10.55 -6.13 7.68
N ARG A 104 -9.24 -5.99 7.44
CA ARG A 104 -8.28 -7.11 7.34
C ARG A 104 -7.97 -7.65 8.73
N SER A 105 -7.65 -8.94 8.79
CA SER A 105 -7.26 -9.60 10.04
C SER A 105 -5.74 -9.69 10.14
N ASP A 106 -5.22 -9.44 11.35
CA ASP A 106 -3.80 -9.62 11.65
C ASP A 106 -3.43 -11.10 11.72
N ALA A 107 -2.32 -11.44 11.06
CA ALA A 107 -1.71 -12.75 11.23
C ALA A 107 -1.11 -12.85 12.64
N GLN A 108 -1.15 -14.07 13.20
CA GLN A 108 -0.59 -14.33 14.54
C GLN A 108 0.86 -14.82 14.49
N GLU A 109 1.32 -15.23 13.30
CA GLU A 109 2.63 -15.79 13.07
C GLU A 109 3.23 -15.18 11.79
N PRO A 110 4.56 -15.10 11.70
CA PRO A 110 5.25 -14.61 10.50
C PRO A 110 4.91 -15.43 9.26
N ASP A 111 4.89 -14.79 8.09
CA ASP A 111 4.70 -15.51 6.84
C ASP A 111 5.93 -16.41 6.55
N PRO A 112 5.77 -17.54 5.83
CA PRO A 112 6.89 -18.41 5.50
C PRO A 112 8.00 -17.72 4.70
N GLU A 113 9.25 -17.99 5.07
CA GLU A 113 10.46 -17.43 4.45
C GLU A 113 10.62 -17.80 2.96
N GLY A 114 11.49 -17.05 2.27
CA GLY A 114 11.92 -17.35 0.90
C GLY A 114 10.88 -17.04 -0.18
N ARG A 115 9.86 -16.25 0.14
CA ARG A 115 8.76 -15.89 -0.78
C ARG A 115 8.86 -14.47 -1.33
N VAL A 116 9.73 -13.63 -0.78
CA VAL A 116 9.90 -12.23 -1.17
C VAL A 116 11.34 -12.02 -1.66
N PRO A 117 11.54 -11.54 -2.89
CA PRO A 117 12.88 -11.22 -3.39
C PRO A 117 13.51 -10.05 -2.63
N GLN A 118 14.84 -10.03 -2.53
CA GLN A 118 15.59 -8.81 -2.20
C GLN A 118 15.59 -7.89 -3.42
N TRP A 119 14.67 -6.92 -3.46
CA TRP A 119 14.41 -6.11 -4.67
C TRP A 119 15.63 -5.33 -5.18
N ASP A 120 16.56 -4.96 -4.30
CA ASP A 120 17.80 -4.26 -4.63
C ASP A 120 18.84 -5.14 -5.36
N LYS A 121 18.69 -6.46 -5.29
CA LYS A 121 19.61 -7.44 -5.88
C LYS A 121 18.95 -8.41 -6.86
N ALA A 122 17.62 -8.46 -6.86
CA ALA A 122 16.86 -9.37 -7.71
C ALA A 122 17.05 -9.03 -9.19
N SER A 123 17.18 -10.08 -10.00
CA SER A 123 17.10 -9.95 -11.46
C SER A 123 15.68 -9.61 -11.90
N VAL A 124 15.54 -9.01 -13.09
CA VAL A 124 14.21 -8.70 -13.66
C VAL A 124 13.37 -9.97 -13.84
N GLN A 125 14.01 -11.11 -14.14
CA GLN A 125 13.32 -12.40 -14.24
C GLN A 125 12.73 -12.85 -12.90
N GLU A 126 13.48 -12.76 -11.80
CA GLU A 126 12.97 -13.07 -10.46
C GLU A 126 11.81 -12.15 -10.06
N MET A 127 11.89 -10.86 -10.41
CA MET A 127 10.80 -9.90 -10.18
C MET A 127 9.55 -10.29 -10.98
N LYS A 128 9.69 -10.63 -12.26
CA LYS A 128 8.56 -11.10 -13.10
C LYS A 128 7.93 -12.37 -12.53
N ASP A 129 8.75 -13.35 -12.16
CA ASP A 129 8.28 -14.61 -11.62
C ASP A 129 7.55 -14.42 -10.29
N LYS A 130 8.02 -13.49 -9.44
CA LYS A 130 7.31 -13.15 -8.21
C LYS A 130 5.94 -12.55 -8.49
N PHE A 131 5.83 -11.58 -9.41
CA PHE A 131 4.54 -10.99 -9.78
C PHE A 131 3.60 -12.03 -10.39
N LYS A 132 4.12 -12.93 -11.23
CA LYS A 132 3.36 -14.05 -11.80
C LYS A 132 2.84 -15.01 -10.73
N ALA A 133 3.66 -15.34 -9.73
CA ALA A 133 3.29 -16.23 -8.63
C ALA A 133 2.13 -15.69 -7.78
N VAL A 134 1.94 -14.37 -7.73
CA VAL A 134 0.81 -13.72 -7.04
C VAL A 134 -0.35 -13.34 -7.98
N GLY A 135 -0.37 -13.89 -9.19
CA GLY A 135 -1.45 -13.68 -10.16
C GLY A 135 -1.44 -12.29 -10.82
N LEU A 136 -0.28 -11.66 -10.89
CA LEU A 136 -0.01 -10.42 -11.64
C LEU A 136 0.93 -10.71 -12.83
N GLY A 137 1.39 -9.67 -13.52
CA GLY A 137 2.30 -9.82 -14.65
C GLY A 137 3.18 -8.60 -14.92
N PRO A 138 3.85 -8.56 -16.09
CA PRO A 138 4.81 -7.51 -16.46
C PRO A 138 4.26 -6.08 -16.36
N ARG A 139 2.98 -5.87 -16.69
CA ARG A 139 2.30 -4.58 -16.55
C ARG A 139 2.30 -4.08 -15.10
N GLN A 140 1.93 -4.95 -14.17
CA GLN A 140 1.86 -4.60 -12.75
C GLN A 140 3.25 -4.41 -12.15
N LEU A 141 4.22 -5.20 -12.58
CA LEU A 141 5.62 -5.00 -12.21
C LEU A 141 6.09 -3.59 -12.63
N ALA A 142 5.82 -3.19 -13.87
CA ALA A 142 6.21 -1.87 -14.37
C ALA A 142 5.52 -0.71 -13.65
N VAL A 143 4.20 -0.78 -13.43
CA VAL A 143 3.46 0.32 -12.79
C VAL A 143 3.86 0.52 -11.33
N MET A 144 4.27 -0.56 -10.65
CA MET A 144 4.72 -0.55 -9.27
C MET A 144 6.22 -0.25 -9.11
N SER A 145 6.89 0.34 -10.10
CA SER A 145 8.33 0.62 -10.05
C SER A 145 8.75 1.40 -8.79
N ALA A 146 7.93 2.31 -8.28
CA ALA A 146 8.20 3.06 -7.05
C ALA A 146 8.17 2.22 -5.75
N PHE A 147 7.63 1.00 -5.78
CA PHE A 147 7.56 0.10 -4.62
C PHE A 147 8.79 -0.81 -4.48
N LEU A 148 9.62 -0.91 -5.52
CA LEU A 148 10.73 -1.86 -5.56
C LEU A 148 12.05 -1.25 -5.05
N GLY A 149 12.11 0.07 -4.89
CA GLY A 149 13.29 0.77 -4.43
C GLY A 149 13.07 2.28 -4.28
N PRO A 150 14.02 2.99 -3.64
CA PRO A 150 13.89 4.43 -3.36
C PRO A 150 14.07 5.31 -4.60
N ASP A 151 14.75 4.83 -5.64
CA ASP A 151 14.93 5.52 -6.92
C ASP A 151 14.10 4.83 -8.01
N GLN A 152 12.95 5.44 -8.34
CA GLN A 152 12.06 4.94 -9.38
C GLN A 152 12.74 4.94 -10.76
N ALA A 153 13.57 5.94 -11.08
CA ALA A 153 14.19 6.05 -12.41
C ALA A 153 15.27 4.98 -12.62
N ALA A 154 16.08 4.70 -11.59
CA ALA A 154 17.04 3.61 -11.62
C ALA A 154 16.34 2.25 -11.75
N THR A 155 15.27 2.04 -10.97
CA THR A 155 14.46 0.82 -11.04
C THR A 155 13.87 0.60 -12.43
N GLU A 156 13.30 1.64 -13.03
CA GLU A 156 12.72 1.55 -14.37
C GLU A 156 13.76 1.31 -15.45
N THR A 157 14.97 1.85 -15.29
CA THR A 157 16.10 1.59 -16.19
C THR A 157 16.48 0.12 -16.18
N LEU A 158 16.52 -0.51 -15.00
CA LEU A 158 16.74 -1.95 -14.86
C LEU A 158 15.59 -2.74 -15.50
N LEU A 159 14.33 -2.43 -15.18
CA LEU A 159 13.17 -3.13 -15.71
C LEU A 159 13.05 -3.02 -17.24
N ALA A 160 13.46 -1.90 -17.81
CA ALA A 160 13.45 -1.66 -19.25
C ALA A 160 14.42 -2.55 -20.05
N SER A 161 15.35 -3.25 -19.40
CA SER A 161 16.21 -4.23 -20.09
C SER A 161 15.46 -5.49 -20.53
N ASP A 162 14.27 -5.74 -19.97
CA ASP A 162 13.43 -6.90 -20.30
C ASP A 162 12.38 -6.55 -21.38
N PRO A 163 12.34 -7.27 -22.52
CA PRO A 163 11.42 -6.97 -23.62
C PRO A 163 9.93 -7.05 -23.28
N GLU A 164 9.52 -7.84 -22.29
CA GLU A 164 8.12 -7.96 -21.88
C GLU A 164 7.68 -6.80 -20.98
N VAL A 165 8.62 -6.23 -20.21
CA VAL A 165 8.36 -5.14 -19.26
C VAL A 165 8.53 -3.77 -19.93
N LEU A 166 9.47 -3.65 -20.86
CA LEU A 166 9.82 -2.41 -21.57
C LEU A 166 8.61 -1.63 -22.13
N PRO A 167 7.64 -2.23 -22.85
CA PRO A 167 6.51 -1.49 -23.39
C PRO A 167 5.64 -0.81 -22.31
N TRP A 168 5.53 -1.45 -21.15
CA TRP A 168 4.78 -0.93 -20.01
C TRP A 168 5.53 0.20 -19.32
N ILE A 169 6.85 0.08 -19.15
CA ILE A 169 7.69 1.16 -18.63
C ILE A 169 7.54 2.41 -19.50
N GLN A 170 7.70 2.27 -20.82
CA GLN A 170 7.54 3.37 -21.75
C GLN A 170 6.13 3.97 -21.73
N LYS A 171 5.09 3.14 -21.59
CA LYS A 171 3.71 3.62 -21.43
C LYS A 171 3.59 4.52 -20.19
N TYR A 172 4.09 4.06 -19.04
CA TYR A 172 3.93 4.78 -17.78
C TYR A 172 4.82 6.02 -17.69
N GLN A 173 6.00 6.01 -18.30
CA GLN A 173 6.84 7.20 -18.47
C GLN A 173 6.10 8.27 -19.27
N ARG A 174 5.58 7.95 -20.46
CA ARG A 174 4.76 8.87 -21.27
C ARG A 174 3.55 9.39 -20.50
N SER A 175 2.87 8.53 -19.74
CA SER A 175 1.76 8.96 -18.90
C SER A 175 2.23 9.99 -17.86
N ARG A 176 3.33 9.73 -17.15
CA ARG A 176 3.84 10.61 -16.09
C ARG A 176 4.35 11.97 -16.59
N GLU A 177 4.76 12.06 -17.86
CA GLU A 177 5.10 13.30 -18.56
C GLU A 177 3.88 14.19 -18.82
N THR A 178 2.70 13.60 -19.04
CA THR A 178 1.46 14.40 -19.14
C THR A 178 1.12 15.07 -17.81
N VAL A 179 0.36 16.18 -17.85
CA VAL A 179 -0.04 16.92 -16.65
C VAL A 179 -0.82 16.03 -15.67
N SER A 180 -1.86 15.33 -16.15
CA SER A 180 -2.76 14.54 -15.30
C SER A 180 -2.28 13.12 -15.01
N ARG A 181 -1.36 12.55 -15.80
CA ARG A 181 -0.75 11.22 -15.59
C ARG A 181 -1.71 10.08 -15.25
N THR A 182 -2.91 10.17 -15.81
CA THR A 182 -4.08 9.37 -15.40
C THR A 182 -3.84 7.87 -15.56
N ASP A 183 -3.31 7.41 -16.70
CA ASP A 183 -3.03 5.98 -16.92
C ASP A 183 -2.10 5.38 -15.86
N TYR A 184 -1.04 6.10 -15.47
CA TYR A 184 -0.12 5.64 -14.43
C TYR A 184 -0.80 5.59 -13.06
N GLU A 185 -1.48 6.67 -12.67
CA GLU A 185 -2.14 6.73 -11.35
C GLU A 185 -3.23 5.66 -11.21
N VAL A 186 -4.11 5.54 -12.23
CA VAL A 186 -5.23 4.59 -12.20
C VAL A 186 -4.74 3.15 -12.19
N ASP A 187 -3.75 2.80 -13.02
CA ASP A 187 -3.21 1.44 -13.07
C ASP A 187 -2.44 1.08 -11.79
N LEU A 188 -1.75 2.05 -11.18
CA LEU A 188 -1.07 1.85 -9.92
C LEU A 188 -2.07 1.56 -8.81
N ILE A 189 -3.11 2.40 -8.69
CA ILE A 189 -4.18 2.20 -7.69
C ILE A 189 -4.84 0.84 -7.89
N THR A 190 -5.16 0.47 -9.13
CA THR A 190 -5.78 -0.82 -9.45
C THR A 190 -4.90 -1.99 -8.99
N THR A 191 -3.59 -1.89 -9.19
CA THR A 191 -2.64 -2.93 -8.80
C THR A 191 -2.49 -3.00 -7.29
N VAL A 192 -2.31 -1.86 -6.62
CA VAL A 192 -2.24 -1.76 -5.15
C VAL A 192 -3.51 -2.30 -4.49
N THR A 193 -4.68 -1.99 -5.05
CA THR A 193 -5.98 -2.49 -4.57
C THR A 193 -6.07 -4.00 -4.63
N LYS A 194 -5.59 -4.62 -5.72
CA LYS A 194 -5.57 -6.08 -5.84
C LYS A 194 -4.58 -6.70 -4.85
N LEU A 195 -3.37 -6.16 -4.75
CA LEU A 195 -2.34 -6.69 -3.85
C LEU A 195 -2.74 -6.58 -2.38
N SER A 196 -3.35 -5.46 -1.98
CA SER A 196 -3.67 -5.20 -0.58
C SER A 196 -4.70 -6.17 0.01
N SER A 197 -5.42 -6.93 -0.81
CA SER A 197 -6.44 -7.88 -0.36
C SER A 197 -6.11 -9.36 -0.61
N LEU A 198 -4.92 -9.67 -1.14
CA LEU A 198 -4.55 -11.05 -1.41
C LEU A 198 -4.54 -11.90 -0.13
N GLY A 199 -5.25 -13.04 -0.17
CA GLY A 199 -5.33 -13.97 0.94
C GLY A 199 -6.17 -13.50 2.13
N GLN A 200 -6.77 -12.30 2.07
CA GLN A 200 -7.59 -11.73 3.14
C GLN A 200 -9.08 -11.95 2.87
N VAL A 201 -9.84 -12.20 3.93
CA VAL A 201 -11.30 -12.14 3.93
C VAL A 201 -11.69 -10.88 4.68
N ILE A 202 -12.34 -9.94 4.00
CA ILE A 202 -12.64 -8.63 4.55
C ILE A 202 -13.89 -8.69 5.42
N ASN A 203 -13.77 -8.26 6.67
CA ASN A 203 -14.91 -8.00 7.56
C ASN A 203 -15.43 -6.58 7.29
N TYR A 204 -16.52 -6.46 6.54
CA TYR A 204 -17.09 -5.16 6.20
C TYR A 204 -17.77 -4.46 7.39
N GLU A 205 -18.00 -5.19 8.49
CA GLU A 205 -18.51 -4.68 9.75
C GLU A 205 -17.40 -4.35 10.74
N ALA A 206 -16.12 -4.49 10.35
CA ALA A 206 -14.99 -4.13 11.19
C ALA A 206 -15.06 -2.66 11.61
N TYR A 207 -14.60 -2.39 12.83
CA TYR A 207 -14.54 -1.04 13.40
C TYR A 207 -15.89 -0.33 13.55
N THR A 208 -17.00 -1.08 13.47
CA THR A 208 -18.33 -0.55 13.79
C THR A 208 -18.54 -0.49 15.29
N TYR A 209 -19.48 0.36 15.72
CA TYR A 209 -19.88 0.50 17.12
C TYR A 209 -21.38 0.75 17.21
N PRO A 210 -22.04 0.41 18.34
CA PRO A 210 -23.47 0.59 18.48
C PRO A 210 -23.89 2.06 18.25
N PRO A 211 -24.87 2.33 17.36
CA PRO A 211 -25.35 3.68 17.15
C PRO A 211 -26.02 4.19 18.43
N ARG A 212 -25.83 5.49 18.74
CA ARG A 212 -26.54 6.13 19.87
C ARG A 212 -28.04 6.04 19.61
N LYS A 213 -28.76 5.30 20.45
CA LYS A 213 -30.22 5.26 20.42
C LYS A 213 -30.75 6.63 20.85
N ILE A 214 -31.45 7.32 19.96
CA ILE A 214 -32.16 8.56 20.30
C ILE A 214 -33.43 8.15 21.02
N ASP A 215 -33.58 8.64 22.25
CA ASP A 215 -34.82 8.49 23.00
C ASP A 215 -35.86 9.46 22.43
N VAL A 216 -36.67 8.97 21.50
CA VAL A 216 -37.70 9.78 20.82
C VAL A 216 -38.73 10.36 21.78
N THR A 217 -38.87 9.81 23.00
CA THR A 217 -39.75 10.35 24.04
C THR A 217 -39.20 11.63 24.70
N LYS A 218 -37.90 11.92 24.52
CA LYS A 218 -37.22 13.12 25.04
C LYS A 218 -37.03 14.21 23.99
N LEU A 219 -37.44 13.96 22.75
CA LEU A 219 -37.47 14.99 21.72
C LEU A 219 -38.68 15.89 22.00
N LYS A 220 -38.45 17.12 22.46
CA LYS A 220 -39.49 18.15 22.46
C LYS A 220 -39.73 18.55 21.01
N LEU A 221 -40.89 18.14 20.47
CA LEU A 221 -41.44 18.67 19.22
C LEU A 221 -41.93 20.10 19.42
#